data_AF-A0A534XB85-F1
#
_entry.id   AF-A0A534XB85-F1
#
_cell.length_a   1.000
_cell.length_b   1.000
_cell.length_c   1.000
_cell.angle_alpha   90.00
_cell.angle_beta   90.00
_cell.angle_gamma   90.00
#
_symmetry.space_group_name_H-M   'P 1'
#
loop_
_entity.id
_entity.type
_entity.pdbx_description
1 polymer ?
#
loop_
_entity_poly.entity_id
_entity_poly.type
_entity_poly.pdbx_seq_one_letter_code
_entity_poly.pdbx_strand_id
1 'polypeptide(L)'
;MSRLAATTSGSDRLEATEVAEMREHLSFLRRYKDLLRLRLNAAEDLLVNGQREPSERGVCHHLLAKVERGVIEAAVQREPLRSDPAARARMLAGVIRLTADVGVLLAYLETLALVRSRAEAAAAFGEVVRRIDFESLSPTRLARLLQVLIATFVDHERIQVLFNLLATAPFRRAFDAAAATLPPEVTDAFAPLRAVHRRLLEDPAAPEAPTLLARGMEQVLSAPDPVLRAYPEGLRAGLLELALRPETPLALADRAAAALLATLPRAGRTYPRLALRRAAQLLERHADDRARVVLDDLHRTRQDVGAAVRWRAALDARRLGRVALAGELPARGRLAPAFWLDGQRPVWLRTAATPEAERLAAEARQQAALALPAVAPVVEHGVASAIPYVAVSGPGRPLVLDGATPFEVARGLLLAAAAARILRALALAGAALPDAAPERFLHAPPSTLVLADLDGVEWREPADAAALHAPLAVVLALALVPSAGVGALAPEIAAALARALTEPRELGDLISALDGAALRAARA
;
A
#
# COMPACT_ATOMS: atom_id res chain seq x y z
N MET A 1 -32.10 -14.03 -25.37
CA MET A 1 -31.91 -14.84 -26.58
C MET A 1 -33.18 -15.65 -26.77
N SER A 2 -33.64 -15.83 -28.02
CA SER A 2 -34.84 -16.61 -28.31
C SER A 2 -34.75 -18.01 -27.67
N ARG A 3 -35.75 -18.45 -26.90
CA ARG A 3 -35.74 -19.80 -26.28
C ARG A 3 -35.72 -20.87 -27.37
N LEU A 4 -36.42 -20.59 -28.45
CA LEU A 4 -36.48 -21.31 -29.71
C LEU A 4 -35.12 -21.58 -30.38
N ALA A 5 -34.13 -20.70 -30.19
CA ALA A 5 -32.77 -20.90 -30.70
C ALA A 5 -31.86 -21.67 -29.72
N ALA A 6 -32.31 -21.89 -28.47
CA ALA A 6 -31.54 -22.52 -27.41
C ALA A 6 -32.04 -23.93 -27.02
N THR A 7 -33.29 -24.29 -27.36
CA THR A 7 -33.91 -25.58 -26.98
C THR A 7 -33.92 -26.58 -28.13
N THR A 8 -33.27 -27.73 -27.93
CA THR A 8 -33.51 -28.97 -28.68
C THR A 8 -34.64 -29.78 -28.03
N SER A 9 -35.87 -29.25 -28.10
CA SER A 9 -37.06 -30.05 -27.74
C SER A 9 -37.28 -31.14 -28.79
N GLY A 10 -37.56 -32.37 -28.36
CA GLY A 10 -37.89 -33.50 -29.25
C GLY A 10 -39.28 -33.41 -29.88
N SER A 11 -40.01 -32.31 -29.68
CA SER A 11 -41.33 -32.07 -30.27
C SER A 11 -41.25 -31.13 -31.47
N ASP A 12 -41.84 -31.55 -32.59
CA ASP A 12 -41.91 -30.78 -33.84
C ASP A 12 -42.80 -29.52 -33.75
N ARG A 13 -43.57 -29.35 -32.67
CA ARG A 13 -44.47 -28.20 -32.47
C ARG A 13 -43.95 -27.21 -31.42
N LEU A 14 -44.33 -25.94 -31.61
CA LEU A 14 -44.06 -24.86 -30.67
C LEU A 14 -45.09 -24.81 -29.55
N GLU A 15 -44.61 -24.57 -28.33
CA GLU A 15 -45.46 -24.29 -27.16
C GLU A 15 -46.06 -22.89 -27.24
N ALA A 16 -47.17 -22.63 -26.53
CA ALA A 16 -47.88 -21.35 -26.59
C ALA A 16 -46.99 -20.13 -26.27
N THR A 17 -46.03 -20.27 -25.36
CA THR A 17 -45.05 -19.21 -25.04
C THR A 17 -44.04 -18.98 -26.18
N GLU A 18 -43.64 -20.03 -26.88
CA GLU A 18 -42.73 -19.95 -28.03
C GLU A 18 -43.44 -19.36 -29.25
N VAL A 19 -44.72 -19.66 -29.44
CA VAL A 19 -45.57 -19.04 -30.47
C VAL A 19 -45.66 -17.54 -30.25
N ALA A 20 -45.86 -17.09 -29.01
CA ALA A 20 -45.90 -15.65 -28.68
C ALA A 20 -44.55 -14.96 -28.98
N GLU A 21 -43.43 -15.56 -28.56
CA GLU A 21 -42.08 -15.07 -28.86
C GLU A 21 -41.81 -15.03 -30.37
N MET A 22 -42.19 -16.09 -31.10
CA MET A 22 -42.02 -16.16 -32.55
C MET A 22 -42.85 -15.12 -33.29
N ARG A 23 -44.06 -14.79 -32.81
CA ARG A 23 -44.88 -13.70 -33.39
C ARG A 23 -44.17 -12.34 -33.29
N GLU A 24 -43.46 -12.06 -32.20
CA GLU A 24 -42.63 -10.84 -32.10
C GLU A 24 -41.49 -10.85 -33.12
N HIS A 25 -40.82 -11.99 -33.27
CA HIS A 25 -39.74 -12.17 -34.24
C HIS A 25 -40.23 -12.02 -35.68
N LEU A 26 -41.39 -12.60 -36.02
CA LEU A 26 -42.01 -12.45 -37.35
C LEU A 26 -42.42 -11.00 -37.63
N SER A 27 -42.94 -10.27 -36.64
CA SER A 27 -43.23 -8.84 -36.80
C SER A 27 -41.97 -8.04 -37.12
N PHE A 28 -40.85 -8.34 -36.45
CA PHE A 28 -39.54 -7.77 -36.78
C PHE A 28 -39.11 -8.12 -38.20
N LEU A 29 -39.16 -9.40 -38.59
CA LEU A 29 -38.76 -9.85 -39.93
C LEU A 29 -39.61 -9.18 -41.01
N ARG A 30 -40.93 -9.07 -40.81
CA ARG A 30 -41.84 -8.40 -41.74
C ARG A 30 -41.44 -6.94 -41.95
N ARG A 31 -41.09 -6.23 -40.86
CA ARG A 31 -40.67 -4.82 -40.92
C ARG A 31 -39.36 -4.61 -41.66
N TYR A 32 -38.43 -5.55 -41.56
CA TYR A 32 -37.07 -5.40 -42.10
C TYR A 32 -36.76 -6.34 -43.28
N LYS A 33 -37.75 -7.04 -43.85
CA LYS A 33 -37.54 -8.07 -44.88
C LYS A 33 -36.81 -7.55 -46.12
N ASP A 34 -37.18 -6.35 -46.59
CA ASP A 34 -36.59 -5.75 -47.80
C ASP A 34 -35.14 -5.31 -47.56
N LEU A 35 -34.85 -4.88 -46.33
CA LEU A 35 -33.51 -4.50 -45.90
C LEU A 35 -32.63 -5.70 -45.63
N LEU A 36 -33.16 -6.83 -45.16
CA LEU A 36 -32.42 -8.07 -44.94
C LEU A 36 -32.23 -8.85 -46.25
N ARG A 37 -33.15 -8.74 -47.21
CA ARG A 37 -33.16 -9.52 -48.47
C ARG A 37 -33.09 -11.03 -48.24
N LEU A 38 -33.88 -11.52 -47.28
CA LEU A 38 -33.95 -12.94 -46.96
C LEU A 38 -34.53 -13.73 -48.15
N ARG A 39 -33.91 -14.86 -48.48
CA ARG A 39 -34.47 -15.81 -49.47
C ARG A 39 -35.49 -16.70 -48.76
N LEU A 40 -36.75 -16.29 -48.80
CA LEU A 40 -37.87 -17.02 -48.18
C LEU A 40 -38.43 -18.07 -49.15
N ASN A 41 -38.72 -19.26 -48.66
CA ASN A 41 -39.56 -20.22 -49.39
C ASN A 41 -41.05 -19.88 -49.18
N ALA A 42 -41.94 -20.56 -49.91
CA ALA A 42 -43.38 -20.28 -49.84
C ALA A 42 -43.95 -20.41 -48.41
N ALA A 43 -43.51 -21.39 -47.64
CA ALA A 43 -44.00 -21.60 -46.27
C ALA A 43 -43.52 -20.50 -45.30
N GLU A 44 -42.27 -20.06 -45.44
CA GLU A 44 -41.70 -18.98 -44.64
C GLU A 44 -42.28 -17.60 -45.00
N ASP A 45 -42.58 -17.35 -46.27
CA ASP A 45 -43.19 -16.10 -46.71
C ASP A 45 -44.61 -15.95 -46.13
N LEU A 46 -45.38 -17.04 -46.07
CA LEU A 46 -46.68 -17.07 -45.40
C LEU A 46 -46.56 -16.76 -43.89
N LEU A 47 -45.50 -17.24 -43.22
CA LEU A 47 -45.24 -16.94 -41.81
C LEU A 47 -44.87 -15.45 -41.62
N VAL A 48 -43.92 -14.93 -42.40
CA VAL A 48 -43.45 -13.54 -42.27
C VAL A 48 -44.56 -12.54 -42.60
N ASN A 49 -45.42 -12.82 -43.57
CA ASN A 49 -46.54 -11.95 -43.92
C ASN A 49 -47.76 -12.10 -42.97
N GLY A 50 -47.72 -13.04 -42.02
CA GLY A 50 -48.77 -13.26 -41.01
C GLY A 50 -49.99 -14.02 -41.54
N GLN A 51 -49.85 -14.74 -42.65
CA GLN A 51 -50.89 -15.56 -43.27
C GLN A 51 -50.92 -17.00 -42.72
N ARG A 52 -49.86 -17.40 -42.00
CA ARG A 52 -49.74 -18.70 -41.33
C ARG A 52 -49.24 -18.49 -39.90
N GLU A 53 -49.78 -19.28 -38.96
CA GLU A 53 -49.34 -19.26 -37.56
C GLU A 53 -48.02 -20.03 -37.38
N PRO A 54 -47.07 -19.54 -36.56
CA PRO A 54 -45.82 -20.26 -36.29
C PRO A 54 -46.07 -21.43 -35.34
N SER A 55 -46.50 -22.57 -35.87
CA SER A 55 -46.76 -23.79 -35.10
C SER A 55 -45.65 -24.85 -35.22
N GLU A 56 -44.90 -24.83 -36.32
CA GLU A 56 -43.89 -25.84 -36.65
C GLU A 56 -42.49 -25.36 -36.27
N ARG A 57 -41.82 -26.10 -35.36
CA ARG A 57 -40.51 -25.73 -34.80
C ARG A 57 -39.42 -25.72 -35.86
N GLY A 58 -39.35 -26.76 -36.69
CA GLY A 58 -38.32 -26.89 -37.73
C GLY A 58 -38.34 -25.74 -38.74
N VAL A 59 -39.54 -25.33 -39.19
CA VAL A 59 -39.70 -24.21 -40.13
C VAL A 59 -39.31 -22.88 -39.48
N CYS A 60 -39.70 -22.64 -38.23
CA CYS A 60 -39.31 -21.44 -37.50
C CYS A 60 -37.80 -21.38 -37.25
N HIS A 61 -37.16 -22.50 -36.88
CA HIS A 61 -35.72 -22.58 -36.70
C HIS A 61 -34.96 -22.33 -38.00
N HIS A 62 -35.41 -22.94 -39.11
CA HIS A 62 -34.82 -22.73 -40.43
C HIS A 62 -34.94 -21.26 -40.89
N LEU A 63 -36.08 -20.61 -40.64
CA LEU A 63 -36.26 -19.19 -40.93
C LEU A 63 -35.29 -18.30 -40.11
N LEU A 64 -35.18 -18.54 -38.81
CA LEU A 64 -34.29 -17.77 -37.93
C LEU A 64 -32.82 -17.98 -38.29
N ALA A 65 -32.43 -19.20 -38.70
CA ALA A 65 -31.08 -19.52 -39.15
C ALA A 65 -30.64 -18.71 -40.39
N LYS A 66 -31.59 -18.22 -41.21
CA LYS A 66 -31.28 -17.34 -42.36
C LYS A 66 -30.87 -15.92 -41.97
N VAL A 67 -31.10 -15.52 -40.72
CA VAL A 67 -30.68 -14.23 -40.17
C VAL A 67 -29.24 -14.34 -39.66
N GLU A 68 -28.33 -14.68 -40.55
CA GLU A 68 -26.91 -14.88 -40.24
C GLU A 68 -26.12 -13.57 -40.30
N ARG A 69 -24.89 -13.60 -39.75
CA ARG A 69 -24.02 -12.44 -39.62
C ARG A 69 -23.83 -11.67 -40.92
N GLY A 70 -23.54 -12.36 -42.03
CA GLY A 70 -23.31 -11.73 -43.33
C GLY A 70 -24.52 -10.96 -43.86
N VAL A 71 -25.74 -11.49 -43.64
CA VAL A 71 -27.00 -10.84 -44.01
C VAL A 71 -27.20 -9.55 -43.20
N ILE A 72 -26.90 -9.60 -41.89
CA ILE A 72 -27.04 -8.47 -40.98
C ILE A 72 -26.02 -7.37 -41.34
N GLU A 73 -24.75 -7.73 -41.55
CA GLU A 73 -23.69 -6.79 -41.94
C GLU A 73 -24.01 -6.11 -43.28
N ALA A 74 -24.54 -6.85 -44.25
CA ALA A 74 -24.97 -6.27 -45.52
C ALA A 74 -26.19 -5.34 -45.35
N ALA A 75 -27.13 -5.67 -44.47
CA ALA A 75 -28.32 -4.87 -44.22
C ALA A 75 -27.99 -3.50 -43.62
N VAL A 76 -27.07 -3.43 -42.65
CA VAL A 76 -26.69 -2.17 -42.00
C VAL A 76 -25.94 -1.20 -42.93
N GLN A 77 -25.43 -1.68 -44.07
CA GLN A 77 -24.80 -0.85 -45.10
C GLN A 77 -25.77 -0.30 -46.16
N ARG A 78 -27.08 -0.62 -46.05
CA ARG A 78 -28.13 -0.16 -46.97
C ARG A 78 -28.84 1.08 -46.40
N GLU A 79 -29.36 1.92 -47.29
CA GLU A 79 -30.23 3.03 -46.87
C GLU A 79 -31.60 2.50 -46.37
N PRO A 80 -32.18 3.09 -45.32
CA PRO A 80 -31.71 4.25 -44.56
C PRO A 80 -30.74 3.91 -43.40
N LEU A 81 -30.43 2.64 -43.15
CA LEU A 81 -29.65 2.21 -41.96
C LEU A 81 -28.19 2.72 -41.97
N ARG A 82 -27.62 2.93 -43.16
CA ARG A 82 -26.26 3.45 -43.31
C ARG A 82 -26.15 4.89 -42.79
N SER A 83 -27.10 5.74 -43.15
CA SER A 83 -27.11 7.18 -42.87
C SER A 83 -27.86 7.57 -41.59
N ASP A 84 -28.78 6.73 -41.11
CA ASP A 84 -29.52 6.93 -39.85
C ASP A 84 -29.07 5.93 -38.76
N PRO A 85 -28.14 6.34 -37.87
CA PRO A 85 -27.74 5.58 -36.70
C PRO A 85 -28.93 5.14 -35.82
N ALA A 86 -29.99 5.93 -35.71
CA ALA A 86 -31.16 5.58 -34.90
C ALA A 86 -31.99 4.46 -35.51
N ALA A 87 -32.18 4.47 -36.83
CA ALA A 87 -32.80 3.36 -37.54
C ALA A 87 -31.95 2.08 -37.43
N ARG A 88 -30.63 2.21 -37.55
CA ARG A 88 -29.69 1.10 -37.37
C ARG A 88 -29.76 0.51 -35.95
N ALA A 89 -29.79 1.34 -34.91
CA ALA A 89 -29.92 0.89 -33.53
C ALA A 89 -31.24 0.13 -33.30
N ARG A 90 -32.36 0.62 -33.85
CA ARG A 90 -33.67 -0.07 -33.75
C ARG A 90 -33.66 -1.44 -34.44
N MET A 91 -33.04 -1.51 -35.62
CA MET A 91 -32.92 -2.76 -36.37
C MET A 91 -32.05 -3.77 -35.60
N LEU A 92 -30.85 -3.35 -35.17
CA LEU A 92 -29.92 -4.20 -34.43
C LEU A 92 -30.50 -4.66 -33.07
N ALA A 93 -31.27 -3.81 -32.37
CA ALA A 93 -31.97 -4.21 -31.16
C ALA A 93 -32.95 -5.39 -31.36
N GLY A 94 -33.57 -5.48 -32.54
CA GLY A 94 -34.40 -6.62 -32.93
C GLY A 94 -33.55 -7.84 -33.27
N VAL A 95 -32.46 -7.64 -34.03
CA VAL A 95 -31.55 -8.72 -34.44
C VAL A 95 -30.91 -9.43 -33.24
N ILE A 96 -30.44 -8.69 -32.23
CA ILE A 96 -29.79 -9.30 -31.05
C ILE A 96 -30.75 -10.17 -30.23
N ARG A 97 -32.07 -10.14 -30.47
CA ARG A 97 -33.01 -11.10 -29.88
C ARG A 97 -32.92 -12.47 -30.55
N LEU A 98 -32.55 -12.50 -31.83
CA LEU A 98 -32.50 -13.67 -32.70
C LEU A 98 -31.12 -14.36 -32.72
N THR A 99 -30.04 -13.61 -32.54
CA THR A 99 -28.66 -14.12 -32.61
C THR A 99 -27.86 -13.83 -31.34
N ALA A 100 -26.90 -14.71 -31.05
CA ALA A 100 -25.87 -14.53 -30.03
C ALA A 100 -24.50 -14.18 -30.64
N ASP A 101 -24.43 -13.89 -31.96
CA ASP A 101 -23.17 -13.54 -32.61
C ASP A 101 -22.55 -12.28 -31.98
N VAL A 102 -21.33 -12.42 -31.46
CA VAL A 102 -20.59 -11.37 -30.77
C VAL A 102 -20.34 -10.16 -31.69
N GLY A 103 -20.11 -10.37 -32.98
CA GLY A 103 -19.91 -9.28 -33.93
C GLY A 103 -21.14 -8.39 -34.07
N VAL A 104 -22.33 -9.00 -34.12
CA VAL A 104 -23.61 -8.30 -34.17
C VAL A 104 -23.92 -7.60 -32.84
N LEU A 105 -23.64 -8.26 -31.71
CA LEU A 105 -23.76 -7.66 -30.38
C LEU A 105 -22.88 -6.41 -30.21
N LEU A 106 -21.63 -6.46 -30.67
CA LEU A 106 -20.72 -5.30 -30.65
C LEU A 106 -21.20 -4.19 -31.59
N ALA A 107 -21.64 -4.53 -32.81
CA ALA A 107 -22.17 -3.54 -33.75
C ALA A 107 -23.41 -2.82 -33.20
N TYR A 108 -24.23 -3.51 -32.42
CA TYR A 108 -25.35 -2.90 -31.71
C TYR A 108 -24.87 -1.89 -30.67
N LEU A 109 -23.90 -2.26 -29.81
CA LEU A 109 -23.37 -1.36 -28.79
C LEU A 109 -22.65 -0.15 -29.40
N GLU A 110 -21.84 -0.35 -30.43
CA GLU A 110 -21.19 0.73 -31.19
C GLU A 110 -22.22 1.69 -31.78
N THR A 111 -23.33 1.17 -32.32
CA THR A 111 -24.40 2.02 -32.84
C THR A 111 -25.14 2.76 -31.73
N LEU A 112 -25.38 2.12 -30.57
CA LEU A 112 -26.03 2.78 -29.43
C LEU A 112 -25.21 3.94 -28.88
N ALA A 113 -23.89 3.81 -28.84
CA ALA A 113 -22.98 4.88 -28.41
C ALA A 113 -23.13 6.16 -29.28
N LEU A 114 -23.64 6.04 -30.51
CA LEU A 114 -23.81 7.17 -31.45
C LEU A 114 -25.19 7.86 -31.37
N VAL A 115 -26.19 7.26 -30.72
CA VAL A 115 -27.62 7.61 -30.96
C VAL A 115 -28.37 8.09 -29.71
N ARG A 116 -28.00 7.61 -28.53
CA ARG A 116 -28.95 7.47 -27.41
C ARG A 116 -28.55 8.23 -26.14
N SER A 117 -29.54 8.39 -25.24
CA SER A 117 -29.29 8.78 -23.85
C SER A 117 -28.40 7.75 -23.15
N ARG A 118 -27.47 8.22 -22.30
CA ARG A 118 -26.51 7.36 -21.58
C ARG A 118 -27.18 6.22 -20.80
N ALA A 119 -28.35 6.48 -20.21
CA ALA A 119 -29.09 5.50 -19.43
C ALA A 119 -29.54 4.28 -20.25
N GLU A 120 -30.03 4.50 -21.48
CA GLU A 120 -30.45 3.40 -22.36
C GLU A 120 -29.25 2.62 -22.89
N ALA A 121 -28.14 3.31 -23.19
CA ALA A 121 -26.89 2.66 -23.60
C ALA A 121 -26.32 1.77 -22.48
N ALA A 122 -26.38 2.24 -21.23
CA ALA A 122 -25.95 1.47 -20.06
C ALA A 122 -26.80 0.21 -19.84
N ALA A 123 -28.12 0.33 -19.93
CA ALA A 123 -29.04 -0.82 -19.80
C ALA A 123 -28.80 -1.87 -20.90
N ALA A 124 -28.65 -1.42 -22.14
CA ALA A 124 -28.35 -2.30 -23.28
C ALA A 124 -26.96 -2.95 -23.16
N PHE A 125 -25.96 -2.22 -22.66
CA PHE A 125 -24.62 -2.76 -22.42
C PHE A 125 -24.65 -3.93 -21.45
N GLY A 126 -25.31 -3.79 -20.30
CA GLY A 126 -25.44 -4.87 -19.32
C GLY A 126 -26.14 -6.11 -19.88
N GLU A 127 -27.15 -5.93 -20.73
CA GLU A 127 -27.82 -7.06 -21.40
C GLU A 127 -26.93 -7.76 -22.41
N VAL A 128 -26.19 -7.00 -23.22
CA VAL A 128 -25.33 -7.54 -24.26
C VAL A 128 -24.12 -8.26 -23.66
N VAL A 129 -23.44 -7.64 -22.69
CA VAL A 129 -22.26 -8.22 -22.03
C VAL A 129 -22.57 -9.58 -21.40
N ARG A 130 -23.75 -9.73 -20.78
CA ARG A 130 -24.16 -11.02 -20.18
C ARG A 130 -24.28 -12.16 -21.19
N ARG A 131 -24.39 -11.85 -22.48
CA ARG A 131 -24.52 -12.83 -23.57
C ARG A 131 -23.19 -13.12 -24.27
N ILE A 132 -22.15 -12.34 -23.98
CA ILE A 132 -20.83 -12.53 -24.56
C ILE A 132 -20.13 -13.66 -23.80
N ASP A 133 -19.73 -14.69 -24.54
CA ASP A 133 -18.74 -15.64 -24.06
C ASP A 133 -17.34 -15.04 -24.21
N PHE A 134 -16.74 -14.66 -23.08
CA PHE A 134 -15.41 -14.05 -23.05
C PHE A 134 -14.27 -15.05 -23.31
N GLU A 135 -14.50 -16.35 -23.14
CA GLU A 135 -13.45 -17.35 -23.35
C GLU A 135 -13.14 -17.57 -24.84
N SER A 136 -14.12 -17.36 -25.71
CA SER A 136 -13.98 -17.48 -27.17
C SER A 136 -13.73 -16.14 -27.88
N LEU A 137 -13.52 -15.06 -27.12
CA LEU A 137 -13.43 -13.71 -27.66
C LEU A 137 -12.01 -13.38 -28.14
N SER A 138 -11.87 -12.96 -29.40
CA SER A 138 -10.56 -12.57 -29.95
C SER A 138 -10.08 -11.21 -29.39
N PRO A 139 -8.75 -10.96 -29.32
CA PRO A 139 -8.22 -9.69 -28.84
C PRO A 139 -8.78 -8.46 -29.56
N THR A 140 -8.99 -8.55 -30.88
CA THR A 140 -9.60 -7.47 -31.68
C THR A 140 -11.04 -7.17 -31.26
N ARG A 141 -11.84 -8.20 -30.95
CA ARG A 141 -13.21 -8.01 -30.46
C ARG A 141 -13.21 -7.43 -29.05
N LEU A 142 -12.25 -7.80 -28.22
CA LEU A 142 -12.13 -7.25 -26.88
C LEU A 142 -11.76 -5.77 -26.93
N ALA A 143 -10.80 -5.40 -27.77
CA ALA A 143 -10.44 -4.01 -27.99
C ALA A 143 -11.65 -3.17 -28.45
N ARG A 144 -12.48 -3.68 -29.37
CA ARG A 144 -13.73 -3.02 -29.77
C ARG A 144 -14.70 -2.83 -28.61
N LEU A 145 -14.91 -3.86 -27.78
CA LEU A 145 -15.76 -3.74 -26.59
C LEU A 145 -15.24 -2.67 -25.61
N LEU A 146 -13.92 -2.65 -25.38
CA LEU A 146 -13.29 -1.67 -24.53
C LEU A 146 -13.36 -0.25 -25.12
N GLN A 147 -13.26 -0.10 -26.44
CA GLN A 147 -13.46 1.19 -27.11
C GLN A 147 -14.91 1.70 -26.94
N VAL A 148 -15.89 0.81 -27.05
CA VAL A 148 -17.30 1.12 -26.77
C VAL A 148 -17.48 1.61 -25.33
N LEU A 149 -16.80 0.97 -24.37
CA LEU A 149 -16.81 1.42 -22.96
C LEU A 149 -16.26 2.83 -22.81
N ILE A 150 -15.16 3.17 -23.49
CA ILE A 150 -14.58 4.53 -23.51
C ILE A 150 -15.57 5.53 -24.10
N ALA A 151 -16.21 5.19 -25.22
CA ALA A 151 -17.14 6.09 -25.90
C ALA A 151 -18.47 6.31 -25.15
N THR A 152 -18.91 5.30 -24.39
CA THR A 152 -20.25 5.29 -23.76
C THR A 152 -20.22 5.86 -22.34
N PHE A 153 -19.19 5.52 -21.55
CA PHE A 153 -19.14 5.82 -20.12
C PHE A 153 -18.05 6.84 -19.80
N VAL A 154 -18.40 7.82 -18.98
CA VAL A 154 -17.50 8.89 -18.54
C VAL A 154 -17.01 8.64 -17.12
N ASP A 155 -15.77 9.05 -16.86
CA ASP A 155 -15.17 9.11 -15.52
C ASP A 155 -15.40 7.83 -14.69
N HIS A 156 -16.07 7.98 -13.54
CA HIS A 156 -16.29 6.91 -12.57
C HIS A 156 -17.29 5.85 -13.03
N GLU A 157 -18.25 6.16 -13.93
CA GLU A 157 -19.18 5.18 -14.47
C GLU A 157 -18.41 4.10 -15.23
N ARG A 158 -17.41 4.51 -16.02
CA ARG A 158 -16.55 3.59 -16.77
C ARG A 158 -15.78 2.66 -15.85
N ILE A 159 -15.29 3.18 -14.73
CA ILE A 159 -14.54 2.42 -13.73
C ILE A 159 -15.44 1.36 -13.10
N GLN A 160 -16.67 1.72 -12.72
CA GLN A 160 -17.62 0.76 -12.15
C GLN A 160 -17.96 -0.36 -13.12
N VAL A 161 -18.24 -0.02 -14.38
CA VAL A 161 -18.55 -1.03 -15.40
C VAL A 161 -17.36 -1.96 -15.63
N LEU A 162 -16.14 -1.41 -15.74
CA LEU A 162 -14.93 -2.22 -15.87
C LEU A 162 -14.72 -3.14 -14.66
N PHE A 163 -14.87 -2.63 -13.43
CA PHE A 163 -14.67 -3.43 -12.21
C PHE A 163 -15.70 -4.55 -12.13
N ASN A 164 -16.95 -4.31 -12.55
CA ASN A 164 -17.96 -5.37 -12.66
C ASN A 164 -17.59 -6.43 -13.70
N LEU A 165 -16.99 -6.06 -14.83
CA LEU A 165 -16.45 -7.01 -15.80
C LEU A 165 -15.29 -7.81 -15.23
N LEU A 166 -14.32 -7.13 -14.60
CA LEU A 166 -13.14 -7.72 -13.96
C LEU A 166 -13.49 -8.62 -12.77
N ALA A 167 -14.67 -8.48 -12.16
CA ALA A 167 -15.14 -9.42 -11.15
C ALA A 167 -15.29 -10.85 -11.71
N THR A 168 -15.51 -11.01 -13.02
CA THR A 168 -15.67 -12.32 -13.69
C THR A 168 -14.32 -12.88 -14.16
N ALA A 169 -14.03 -14.15 -13.85
CA ALA A 169 -12.78 -14.78 -14.26
C ALA A 169 -12.59 -14.90 -15.79
N PRO A 170 -13.63 -15.19 -16.60
CA PRO A 170 -13.50 -15.24 -18.06
C PRO A 170 -13.02 -13.92 -18.67
N PHE A 171 -13.61 -12.79 -18.24
CA PHE A 171 -13.20 -11.47 -18.75
C PHE A 171 -11.76 -11.14 -18.36
N ARG A 172 -11.35 -11.41 -17.11
CA ARG A 172 -9.96 -11.16 -16.67
C ARG A 172 -8.95 -11.91 -17.54
N ARG A 173 -9.19 -13.20 -17.79
CA ARG A 173 -8.32 -14.02 -18.63
C ARG A 173 -8.22 -13.45 -20.05
N ALA A 174 -9.36 -13.07 -20.64
CA ALA A 174 -9.39 -12.46 -21.97
C ALA A 174 -8.64 -11.12 -22.02
N PHE A 175 -8.80 -10.27 -21.00
CA PHE A 175 -8.11 -8.99 -20.87
C PHE A 175 -6.59 -9.18 -20.75
N ASP A 176 -6.15 -10.05 -19.85
CA ASP A 176 -4.74 -10.29 -19.60
C ASP A 176 -4.06 -10.93 -20.83
N ALA A 177 -4.75 -11.83 -21.54
CA ALA A 177 -4.26 -12.42 -22.79
C ALA A 177 -4.15 -11.41 -23.94
N ALA A 178 -5.06 -10.44 -24.01
CA ALA A 178 -5.07 -9.43 -25.05
C ALA A 178 -4.14 -8.23 -24.78
N ALA A 179 -3.68 -8.05 -23.54
CA ALA A 179 -3.05 -6.83 -23.04
C ALA A 179 -1.93 -6.27 -23.94
N ALA A 180 -1.07 -7.14 -24.47
CA ALA A 180 0.06 -6.73 -25.33
C ALA A 180 -0.35 -6.26 -26.74
N THR A 181 -1.59 -6.53 -27.14
CA THR A 181 -2.13 -6.25 -28.49
C THR A 181 -3.21 -5.17 -28.48
N LEU A 182 -3.55 -4.63 -27.31
CA LEU A 182 -4.58 -3.61 -27.18
C LEU A 182 -4.11 -2.28 -27.80
N PRO A 183 -5.00 -1.52 -28.47
CA PRO A 183 -4.68 -0.18 -28.97
C PRO A 183 -4.20 0.75 -27.85
N PRO A 184 -3.33 1.74 -28.13
CA PRO A 184 -2.78 2.65 -27.12
C PRO A 184 -3.85 3.34 -26.26
N GLU A 185 -4.92 3.84 -26.87
CA GLU A 185 -6.04 4.50 -26.16
C GLU A 185 -6.71 3.57 -25.13
N VAL A 186 -6.88 2.30 -25.49
CA VAL A 186 -7.48 1.28 -24.63
C VAL A 186 -6.52 0.92 -23.49
N THR A 187 -5.24 0.76 -23.81
CA THR A 187 -4.19 0.47 -22.84
C THR A 187 -4.08 1.60 -21.81
N ASP A 188 -4.03 2.85 -22.24
CA ASP A 188 -3.96 4.01 -21.36
C ASP A 188 -5.19 4.15 -20.45
N ALA A 189 -6.38 3.79 -20.95
CA ALA A 189 -7.62 3.87 -20.19
C ALA A 189 -7.76 2.75 -19.15
N PHE A 190 -7.32 1.52 -19.45
CA PHE A 190 -7.71 0.34 -18.66
C PHE A 190 -6.55 -0.41 -18.00
N ALA A 191 -5.33 -0.37 -18.52
CA ALA A 191 -4.18 -1.03 -17.87
C ALA A 191 -3.93 -0.51 -16.44
N PRO A 192 -4.02 0.81 -16.14
CA PRO A 192 -3.90 1.30 -14.77
C PRO A 192 -4.98 0.75 -13.83
N LEU A 193 -6.22 0.66 -14.31
CA LEU A 193 -7.35 0.13 -13.55
C LEU A 193 -7.22 -1.37 -13.30
N ARG A 194 -6.74 -2.14 -14.28
CA ARG A 194 -6.44 -3.57 -14.13
C ARG A 194 -5.36 -3.79 -13.06
N ALA A 195 -4.32 -2.96 -13.03
CA ALA A 195 -3.26 -3.02 -12.02
C ALA A 195 -3.80 -2.80 -10.60
N VAL A 196 -4.66 -1.79 -10.41
CA VAL A 196 -5.34 -1.55 -9.12
C VAL A 196 -6.23 -2.74 -8.75
N HIS A 197 -7.03 -3.25 -9.69
CA HIS A 197 -7.90 -4.40 -9.45
C HIS A 197 -7.10 -5.63 -9.01
N ARG A 198 -6.02 -5.97 -9.73
CA ARG A 198 -5.16 -7.12 -9.41
C ARG A 198 -4.57 -6.98 -8.01
N ARG A 199 -4.03 -5.81 -7.69
CA ARG A 199 -3.40 -5.53 -6.40
C ARG A 199 -4.37 -5.59 -5.21
N LEU A 200 -5.63 -5.19 -5.42
CA LEU A 200 -6.63 -5.09 -4.35
C LEU A 200 -7.49 -6.36 -4.17
N LEU A 201 -7.82 -7.04 -5.26
CA LEU A 201 -8.86 -8.06 -5.28
C LEU A 201 -8.35 -9.46 -5.67
N GLU A 202 -7.12 -9.59 -6.18
CA GLU A 202 -6.54 -10.87 -6.58
C GLU A 202 -5.26 -11.21 -5.80
N ASP A 203 -4.20 -10.43 -5.98
CA ASP A 203 -2.88 -10.69 -5.43
C ASP A 203 -2.27 -9.41 -4.80
N PRO A 204 -2.33 -9.30 -3.45
CA PRO A 204 -1.72 -8.20 -2.71
C PRO A 204 -0.20 -8.13 -2.80
N ALA A 205 0.48 -9.14 -3.37
CA ALA A 205 1.93 -9.17 -3.59
C ALA A 205 2.32 -8.89 -5.04
N ALA A 206 1.37 -8.83 -5.98
CA ALA A 206 1.63 -8.66 -7.41
C ALA A 206 2.57 -7.47 -7.70
N PRO A 207 3.69 -7.69 -8.43
CA PRO A 207 4.63 -6.64 -8.78
C PRO A 207 4.01 -5.75 -9.87
N GLU A 208 3.48 -4.60 -9.46
CA GLU A 208 2.97 -3.57 -10.35
C GLU A 208 3.98 -2.45 -10.50
N ALA A 209 4.07 -1.87 -11.69
CA ALA A 209 4.84 -0.64 -11.88
C ALA A 209 4.23 0.48 -11.01
N PRO A 210 5.01 1.16 -10.15
CA PRO A 210 4.48 2.19 -9.25
C PRO A 210 3.74 3.32 -9.97
N THR A 211 4.22 3.72 -11.14
CA THR A 211 3.60 4.76 -11.98
C THR A 211 2.25 4.33 -12.53
N LEU A 212 2.12 3.07 -12.95
CA LEU A 212 0.87 2.51 -13.47
C LEU A 212 -0.18 2.41 -12.36
N LEU A 213 0.25 1.94 -11.17
CA LEU A 213 -0.62 1.86 -10.00
C LEU A 213 -1.11 3.24 -9.55
N ALA A 214 -0.22 4.25 -9.51
CA ALA A 214 -0.58 5.62 -9.17
C ALA A 214 -1.61 6.22 -10.14
N ARG A 215 -1.44 6.03 -11.46
CA ARG A 215 -2.43 6.45 -12.48
C ARG A 215 -3.79 5.78 -12.26
N GLY A 216 -3.80 4.48 -11.96
CA GLY A 216 -5.04 3.75 -11.70
C GLY A 216 -5.73 4.23 -10.43
N MET A 217 -4.96 4.49 -9.38
CA MET A 217 -5.47 5.05 -8.13
C MET A 217 -6.06 6.44 -8.32
N GLU A 218 -5.40 7.30 -9.10
CA GLU A 218 -5.92 8.62 -9.47
C GLU A 218 -7.26 8.53 -10.17
N GLN A 219 -7.38 7.64 -11.15
CA GLN A 219 -8.64 7.40 -11.85
C GLN A 219 -9.73 6.93 -10.88
N VAL A 220 -9.47 5.95 -10.02
CA VAL A 220 -10.47 5.45 -9.05
C VAL A 220 -10.88 6.53 -8.05
N LEU A 221 -9.92 7.29 -7.51
CA LEU A 221 -10.14 8.32 -6.49
C LEU A 221 -10.73 9.63 -7.05
N SER A 222 -10.78 9.79 -8.38
CA SER A 222 -11.49 10.89 -9.05
C SER A 222 -13.01 10.84 -8.87
N ALA A 223 -13.55 9.67 -8.48
CA ALA A 223 -14.98 9.51 -8.24
C ALA A 223 -15.49 10.43 -7.10
N PRO A 224 -16.75 10.90 -7.17
CA PRO A 224 -17.37 11.67 -6.10
C PRO A 224 -17.38 10.92 -4.76
N ASP A 225 -17.32 11.66 -3.65
CA ASP A 225 -17.33 11.09 -2.30
C ASP A 225 -18.45 10.07 -2.06
N PRO A 226 -19.73 10.33 -2.41
CA PRO A 226 -20.80 9.35 -2.21
C PRO A 226 -20.53 8.01 -2.89
N VAL A 227 -19.90 8.02 -4.08
CA VAL A 227 -19.53 6.82 -4.83
C VAL A 227 -18.43 6.05 -4.12
N LEU A 228 -17.36 6.74 -3.72
CA LEU A 228 -16.25 6.12 -2.99
C LEU A 228 -16.69 5.48 -1.67
N ARG A 229 -17.63 6.13 -0.97
CA ARG A 229 -18.16 5.64 0.30
C ARG A 229 -19.11 4.45 0.13
N ALA A 230 -19.75 4.32 -1.03
CA ALA A 230 -20.63 3.20 -1.37
C ALA A 230 -19.87 1.91 -1.73
N TYR A 231 -18.55 1.98 -1.96
CA TYR A 231 -17.75 0.80 -2.22
C TYR A 231 -17.73 -0.18 -1.04
N PRO A 232 -17.57 -1.49 -1.30
CA PRO A 232 -17.40 -2.49 -0.26
C PRO A 232 -16.24 -2.12 0.68
N GLU A 233 -16.38 -2.45 1.95
CA GLU A 233 -15.39 -2.10 2.98
C GLU A 233 -13.97 -2.55 2.62
N GLY A 234 -13.81 -3.80 2.16
CA GLY A 234 -12.51 -4.34 1.78
C GLY A 234 -11.84 -3.50 0.69
N LEU A 235 -12.61 -3.00 -0.27
CA LEU A 235 -12.10 -2.15 -1.34
C LEU A 235 -11.70 -0.76 -0.80
N ARG A 236 -12.53 -0.15 0.06
CA ARG A 236 -12.22 1.14 0.70
C ARG A 236 -10.96 1.07 1.55
N ALA A 237 -10.83 0.03 2.38
CA ALA A 237 -9.66 -0.20 3.21
C ALA A 237 -8.41 -0.44 2.36
N GLY A 238 -8.50 -1.28 1.33
CA GLY A 238 -7.39 -1.58 0.43
C GLY A 238 -6.93 -0.35 -0.37
N LEU A 239 -7.86 0.44 -0.91
CA LEU A 239 -7.54 1.71 -1.60
C LEU A 239 -6.81 2.68 -0.67
N LEU A 240 -7.29 2.84 0.56
CA LEU A 240 -6.62 3.70 1.54
C LEU A 240 -5.25 3.15 1.93
N GLU A 241 -5.12 1.84 2.11
CA GLU A 241 -3.83 1.21 2.43
C GLU A 241 -2.80 1.40 1.31
N LEU A 242 -3.19 1.26 0.05
CA LEU A 242 -2.33 1.59 -1.08
C LEU A 242 -1.98 3.08 -1.09
N ALA A 243 -2.96 3.96 -0.84
CA ALA A 243 -2.76 5.41 -0.92
C ALA A 243 -1.81 5.95 0.15
N LEU A 244 -1.74 5.30 1.31
CA LEU A 244 -0.86 5.68 2.41
C LEU A 244 0.56 5.09 2.29
N ARG A 245 0.93 4.54 1.14
CA ARG A 245 2.29 4.05 0.89
C ARG A 245 3.27 5.19 0.61
N PRO A 246 4.55 5.09 1.04
CA PRO A 246 5.53 6.14 0.81
C PRO A 246 5.72 6.50 -0.68
N GLU A 247 5.55 5.53 -1.57
CA GLU A 247 5.76 5.70 -3.01
C GLU A 247 4.57 6.36 -3.71
N THR A 248 3.44 6.57 -3.02
CA THR A 248 2.24 7.15 -3.61
C THR A 248 2.28 8.68 -3.52
N PRO A 249 1.92 9.41 -4.60
CA PRO A 249 1.82 10.87 -4.56
C PRO A 249 0.96 11.40 -3.41
N LEU A 250 1.46 12.42 -2.71
CA LEU A 250 0.81 12.99 -1.51
C LEU A 250 -0.62 13.47 -1.76
N ALA A 251 -0.90 14.02 -2.94
CA ALA A 251 -2.25 14.46 -3.31
C ALA A 251 -3.26 13.30 -3.32
N LEU A 252 -2.84 12.12 -3.77
CA LEU A 252 -3.68 10.91 -3.75
C LEU A 252 -3.89 10.39 -2.33
N ALA A 253 -2.83 10.40 -1.51
CA ALA A 253 -2.95 10.05 -0.09
C ALA A 253 -3.95 10.97 0.64
N ASP A 254 -3.90 12.27 0.36
CA ASP A 254 -4.82 13.27 0.90
C ASP A 254 -6.26 13.04 0.45
N ARG A 255 -6.47 12.83 -0.87
CA ARG A 255 -7.78 12.53 -1.45
C ARG A 255 -8.40 11.27 -0.83
N ALA A 256 -7.63 10.19 -0.79
CA ALA A 256 -8.08 8.90 -0.25
C ALA A 256 -8.41 9.00 1.23
N ALA A 257 -7.52 9.59 2.04
CA ALA A 257 -7.76 9.75 3.48
C ALA A 257 -9.00 10.59 3.77
N ALA A 258 -9.21 11.68 3.03
CA ALA A 258 -10.39 12.55 3.18
C ALA A 258 -11.71 11.81 2.85
N ALA A 259 -11.72 11.02 1.77
CA ALA A 259 -12.93 10.32 1.33
C ALA A 259 -13.23 9.04 2.12
N LEU A 260 -12.19 8.28 2.51
CA LEU A 260 -12.34 6.88 2.91
C LEU A 260 -12.08 6.64 4.40
N LEU A 261 -11.15 7.35 5.05
CA LEU A 261 -10.71 6.99 6.41
C LEU A 261 -11.86 6.99 7.42
N ALA A 262 -12.71 8.01 7.37
CA ALA A 262 -13.84 8.14 8.28
C ALA A 262 -14.96 7.11 8.05
N THR A 263 -14.95 6.43 6.90
CA THR A 263 -15.98 5.44 6.53
C THR A 263 -15.66 4.03 6.97
N LEU A 264 -14.41 3.76 7.38
CA LEU A 264 -14.01 2.44 7.84
C LEU A 264 -14.68 2.10 9.17
N PRO A 265 -15.03 0.82 9.43
CA PRO A 265 -15.53 0.41 10.72
C PRO A 265 -14.54 0.73 11.83
N ARG A 266 -15.10 1.24 12.92
CA ARG A 266 -14.34 1.65 14.10
C ARG A 266 -13.97 0.47 15.00
N ALA A 267 -14.77 -0.60 14.91
CA ALA A 267 -14.45 -1.91 15.45
C ALA A 267 -13.33 -2.58 14.63
N GLY A 268 -12.41 -3.28 15.30
CA GLY A 268 -11.33 -4.03 14.64
C GLY A 268 -9.99 -3.28 14.54
N ARG A 269 -9.02 -3.86 13.81
CA ARG A 269 -7.63 -3.36 13.77
C ARG A 269 -7.32 -2.45 12.57
N THR A 270 -8.15 -2.49 11.52
CA THR A 270 -7.89 -1.80 10.25
C THR A 270 -7.93 -0.28 10.38
N TYR A 271 -9.00 0.27 10.96
CA TYR A 271 -9.13 1.73 11.14
C TYR A 271 -7.98 2.32 11.98
N PRO A 272 -7.65 1.82 13.19
CA PRO A 272 -6.52 2.36 13.96
C PRO A 272 -5.18 2.32 13.23
N ARG A 273 -4.89 1.22 12.52
CA ARG A 273 -3.65 1.05 11.77
C ARG A 273 -3.53 2.09 10.64
N LEU A 274 -4.59 2.28 9.85
CA LEU A 274 -4.58 3.25 8.75
C LEU A 274 -4.65 4.70 9.23
N ALA A 275 -5.37 4.98 10.33
CA ALA A 275 -5.39 6.28 10.97
C ALA A 275 -4.00 6.68 11.51
N LEU A 276 -3.29 5.78 12.20
CA LEU A 276 -1.92 6.02 12.65
C LEU A 276 -0.96 6.21 11.46
N ARG A 277 -1.07 5.39 10.42
CA ARG A 277 -0.25 5.56 9.21
C ARG A 277 -0.47 6.92 8.55
N ARG A 278 -1.74 7.36 8.48
CA ARG A 278 -2.07 8.70 7.97
C ARG A 278 -1.52 9.80 8.86
N ALA A 279 -1.65 9.67 10.18
CA ALA A 279 -1.09 10.64 11.12
C ALA A 279 0.43 10.73 11.00
N ALA A 280 1.14 9.60 10.84
CA ALA A 280 2.59 9.58 10.61
C ALA A 280 2.98 10.37 9.34
N GLN A 281 2.36 10.10 8.19
CA GLN A 281 2.60 10.88 6.96
C GLN A 281 2.34 12.38 7.13
N LEU A 282 1.32 12.75 7.92
CA LEU A 282 1.01 14.15 8.21
C LEU A 282 2.08 14.79 9.11
N LEU A 283 2.60 14.06 10.09
CA LEU A 283 3.67 14.53 10.97
C LEU A 283 5.00 14.68 10.23
N GLU A 284 5.38 13.71 9.40
CA GLU A 284 6.59 13.74 8.57
C GLU A 284 6.66 14.97 7.65
N ARG A 285 5.51 15.46 7.18
CA ARG A 285 5.41 16.67 6.33
C ARG A 285 5.06 17.94 7.11
N HIS A 286 5.11 17.89 8.43
CA HIS A 286 4.85 19.00 9.35
C HIS A 286 3.41 19.58 9.27
N ALA A 287 2.44 18.76 8.86
CA ALA A 287 1.02 19.11 8.85
C ALA A 287 0.36 18.79 10.20
N ASP A 288 0.90 19.36 11.28
CA ASP A 288 0.60 19.02 12.68
C ASP A 288 -0.89 19.14 13.02
N ASP A 289 -1.57 20.20 12.58
CA ASP A 289 -2.99 20.39 12.89
C ASP A 289 -3.88 19.31 12.25
N ARG A 290 -3.54 18.90 11.03
CA ARG A 290 -4.24 17.80 10.35
C ARG A 290 -3.93 16.46 11.02
N ALA A 291 -2.69 16.25 11.48
CA ALA A 291 -2.32 15.07 12.25
C ALA A 291 -3.10 15.01 13.57
N ARG A 292 -3.21 16.15 14.28
CA ARG A 292 -3.98 16.28 15.52
C ARG A 292 -5.43 15.86 15.32
N VAL A 293 -6.10 16.35 14.26
CA VAL A 293 -7.49 15.97 13.93
C VAL A 293 -7.64 14.45 13.77
N VAL A 294 -6.72 13.80 13.06
CA VAL A 294 -6.78 12.33 12.85
C VAL A 294 -6.55 11.58 14.17
N LEU A 295 -5.61 12.03 14.99
CA LEU A 295 -5.28 11.42 16.29
C LEU A 295 -6.39 11.60 17.31
N ASP A 296 -7.04 12.77 17.35
CA ASP A 296 -8.20 13.03 18.20
C ASP A 296 -9.41 12.19 17.80
N ASP A 297 -9.69 12.05 16.50
CA ASP A 297 -10.75 11.16 16.03
C ASP A 297 -10.48 9.70 16.43
N LEU A 298 -9.23 9.25 16.25
CA LEU A 298 -8.80 7.92 16.64
C LEU A 298 -8.94 7.70 18.15
N HIS A 299 -8.45 8.63 18.97
CA HIS A 299 -8.50 8.50 20.43
C HIS A 299 -9.93 8.51 20.97
N ARG A 300 -10.80 9.39 20.46
CA ARG A 300 -12.24 9.43 20.83
C ARG A 300 -12.92 8.10 20.53
N THR A 301 -12.54 7.47 19.43
CA THR A 301 -13.15 6.22 18.97
C THR A 301 -12.54 4.98 19.65
N ARG A 302 -11.23 5.01 19.93
CA ARG A 302 -10.40 3.87 20.37
C ARG A 302 -9.35 4.31 21.37
N GLN A 303 -9.74 4.36 22.64
CA GLN A 303 -8.87 4.76 23.75
C GLN A 303 -7.77 3.73 24.06
N ASP A 304 -7.94 2.48 23.64
CA ASP A 304 -6.97 1.39 23.81
C ASP A 304 -5.72 1.55 22.93
N VAL A 305 -5.76 2.43 21.93
CA VAL A 305 -4.64 2.67 21.02
C VAL A 305 -3.63 3.63 21.67
N GLY A 306 -2.76 3.10 22.51
CA GLY A 306 -1.78 3.89 23.27
C GLY A 306 -0.83 4.76 22.42
N ALA A 307 -0.59 4.40 21.15
CA ALA A 307 0.19 5.24 20.24
C ALA A 307 -0.50 6.59 19.97
N ALA A 308 -1.83 6.61 19.79
CA ALA A 308 -2.58 7.84 19.54
C ALA A 308 -2.49 8.80 20.73
N VAL A 309 -2.59 8.26 21.95
CA VAL A 309 -2.43 9.03 23.20
C VAL A 309 -1.04 9.67 23.27
N ARG A 310 0.02 8.89 23.04
CA ARG A 310 1.40 9.38 23.09
C ARG A 310 1.69 10.44 22.03
N TRP A 311 1.25 10.23 20.80
CA TRP A 311 1.52 11.17 19.71
C TRP A 311 0.76 12.48 19.89
N ARG A 312 -0.48 12.43 20.39
CA ARG A 312 -1.21 13.63 20.76
C ARG A 312 -0.53 14.39 21.89
N ALA A 313 -0.14 13.70 22.96
CA ALA A 313 0.59 14.32 24.06
C ALA A 313 1.89 14.99 23.57
N ALA A 314 2.60 14.38 22.62
CA ALA A 314 3.78 14.98 22.00
C ALA A 314 3.46 16.24 21.17
N LEU A 315 2.33 16.27 20.44
CA LEU A 315 1.88 17.45 19.70
C LEU A 315 1.52 18.63 20.61
N ASP A 316 1.06 18.36 21.82
CA ASP A 316 0.64 19.39 22.78
C ASP A 316 1.76 19.80 23.74
N ALA A 317 2.83 19.01 23.82
CA ALA A 317 4.00 19.29 24.64
C ALA A 317 4.84 20.46 24.08
N ARG A 318 5.63 21.08 24.97
CA ARG A 318 6.70 22.00 24.60
C ARG A 318 7.72 21.25 23.72
N ARG A 319 8.29 21.96 22.73
CA ARG A 319 9.15 21.35 21.70
C ARG A 319 10.47 22.10 21.52
N LEU A 320 11.49 21.35 21.11
CA LEU A 320 12.69 21.89 20.46
C LEU A 320 12.69 21.34 19.02
N GLY A 321 12.40 22.20 18.05
CA GLY A 321 12.15 21.79 16.67
C GLY A 321 11.01 20.78 16.55
N ARG A 322 11.28 19.60 15.96
CA ARG A 322 10.32 18.49 15.81
C ARG A 322 10.43 17.47 16.95
N VAL A 323 11.13 17.80 18.03
CA VAL A 323 11.24 16.96 19.23
C VAL A 323 10.39 17.52 20.37
N ALA A 324 9.38 16.75 20.77
CA ALA A 324 8.51 17.04 21.89
C ALA A 324 9.14 16.58 23.22
N LEU A 325 9.11 17.45 24.23
CA LEU A 325 9.71 17.18 25.53
C LEU A 325 8.77 16.32 26.40
N ALA A 326 9.31 15.30 27.07
CA ALA A 326 8.53 14.47 27.99
C ALA A 326 8.54 14.99 29.44
N GLY A 327 9.27 16.06 29.73
CA GLY A 327 9.44 16.63 31.07
C GLY A 327 10.35 17.85 31.04
N GLU A 328 10.92 18.18 32.20
CA GLU A 328 11.89 19.28 32.33
C GLU A 328 13.24 18.90 31.71
N LEU A 329 13.89 19.89 31.10
CA LEU A 329 15.24 19.73 30.56
C LEU A 329 16.26 19.79 31.70
N PRO A 330 17.30 18.95 31.68
CA PRO A 330 18.44 19.14 32.57
C PRO A 330 19.10 20.49 32.28
N ALA A 331 19.65 21.13 33.31
CA ALA A 331 20.30 22.44 33.18
C ALA A 331 21.47 22.41 32.18
N ARG A 332 22.24 21.30 32.14
CA ARG A 332 23.29 21.01 31.16
C ARG A 332 23.47 19.49 31.02
N GLY A 333 23.49 18.98 29.78
CA GLY A 333 23.93 17.61 29.45
C GLY A 333 23.10 16.40 29.96
N ARG A 334 23.49 15.23 29.43
CA ARG A 334 23.17 13.82 29.78
C ARG A 334 21.80 13.19 29.48
N LEU A 335 21.15 13.55 28.38
CA LEU A 335 19.98 12.83 27.80
C LEU A 335 18.68 12.92 28.62
N ALA A 336 17.80 13.82 28.20
CA ALA A 336 16.40 13.86 28.61
C ALA A 336 15.53 12.96 27.71
N PRO A 337 14.51 12.28 28.24
CA PRO A 337 13.54 11.58 27.42
C PRO A 337 12.71 12.57 26.61
N ALA A 338 12.52 12.27 25.34
CA ALA A 338 11.73 13.09 24.43
C ALA A 338 11.04 12.21 23.36
N PHE A 339 10.27 12.84 22.48
CA PHE A 339 9.55 12.17 21.41
C PHE A 339 9.75 12.90 20.09
N TRP A 340 10.30 12.21 19.09
CA TRP A 340 10.52 12.77 17.77
C TRP A 340 9.25 12.64 16.91
N LEU A 341 8.68 13.77 16.53
CA LEU A 341 7.41 13.84 15.81
C LEU A 341 7.50 13.26 14.40
N ASP A 342 8.60 13.51 13.68
CA ASP A 342 8.71 13.08 12.27
C ASP A 342 8.96 11.58 12.14
N GLY A 343 9.65 10.95 13.10
CA GLY A 343 9.83 9.49 13.14
C GLY A 343 8.92 8.74 14.10
N GLN A 344 7.96 9.45 14.72
CA GLN A 344 6.96 8.99 15.69
C GLN A 344 7.47 8.00 16.75
N ARG A 345 8.65 8.28 17.31
CA ARG A 345 9.33 7.39 18.25
C ARG A 345 9.94 8.13 19.44
N PRO A 346 10.11 7.46 20.59
CA PRO A 346 10.90 8.00 21.70
C PRO A 346 12.35 8.23 21.26
N VAL A 347 12.93 9.31 21.76
CA VAL A 347 14.32 9.71 21.51
C VAL A 347 14.94 10.27 22.78
N TRP A 348 16.26 10.40 22.77
CA TRP A 348 17.04 11.00 23.85
C TRP A 348 17.60 12.34 23.38
N LEU A 349 17.38 13.36 24.19
CA LEU A 349 17.68 14.74 23.84
C LEU A 349 18.78 15.29 24.75
N ARG A 350 19.81 15.88 24.15
CA ARG A 350 20.82 16.65 24.87
C ARG A 350 20.75 18.11 24.47
N THR A 351 20.92 18.98 25.45
CA THR A 351 20.95 20.44 25.25
C THR A 351 22.29 21.01 25.72
N ALA A 352 22.67 22.14 25.14
CA ALA A 352 23.89 22.87 25.51
C ALA A 352 23.58 24.35 25.79
N ALA A 353 24.57 25.08 26.30
CA ALA A 353 24.49 26.54 26.41
C ALA A 353 24.56 27.20 25.02
N THR A 354 23.95 28.37 24.86
CA THR A 354 23.91 29.09 23.57
C THR A 354 25.28 29.30 22.91
N PRO A 355 26.38 29.63 23.64
CA PRO A 355 27.71 29.78 23.03
C PRO A 355 28.27 28.47 22.45
N GLU A 356 27.73 27.32 22.84
CA GLU A 356 28.20 26.00 22.40
C GLU A 356 27.42 25.46 21.20
N ALA A 357 26.53 26.26 20.59
CA ALA A 357 25.65 25.82 19.51
C ALA A 357 26.41 25.24 18.31
N GLU A 358 27.47 25.93 17.87
CA GLU A 358 28.27 25.49 16.72
C GLU A 358 29.02 24.19 17.01
N ARG A 359 29.58 24.06 18.22
CA ARG A 359 30.23 22.85 18.71
C ARG A 359 29.25 21.67 18.71
N LEU A 360 28.06 21.87 19.27
CA LEU A 360 27.01 20.85 19.34
C LEU A 360 26.55 20.40 17.95
N ALA A 361 26.37 21.35 17.02
CA ALA A 361 25.99 21.03 15.66
C ALA A 361 27.09 20.29 14.88
N ALA A 362 28.37 20.63 15.12
CA ALA A 362 29.50 19.91 14.54
C ALA A 362 29.57 18.47 15.04
N GLU A 363 29.41 18.26 16.35
CA GLU A 363 29.34 16.95 16.97
C GLU A 363 28.17 16.10 16.41
N ALA A 364 26.98 16.69 16.28
CA ALA A 364 25.83 15.99 15.73
C ALA A 364 26.07 15.49 14.28
N ARG A 365 26.69 16.32 13.43
CA ARG A 365 27.07 15.93 12.06
C ARG A 365 28.12 14.82 12.05
N GLN A 366 29.07 14.91 12.95
CA GLN A 366 30.13 13.93 13.16
C GLN A 366 29.57 12.58 13.62
N GLN A 367 28.66 12.57 14.59
CA GLN A 367 27.95 11.37 15.04
C GLN A 367 27.10 10.75 13.93
N ALA A 368 26.41 11.57 13.13
CA ALA A 368 25.64 11.11 11.98
C ALA A 368 26.54 10.43 10.92
N ALA A 369 27.79 10.88 10.77
CA ALA A 369 28.75 10.31 9.82
C ALA A 369 29.38 8.99 10.28
N LEU A 370 29.48 8.72 11.59
CA LEU A 370 30.12 7.52 12.12
C LEU A 370 29.45 6.22 11.65
N ALA A 371 28.12 6.21 11.50
CA ALA A 371 27.33 5.06 11.04
C ALA A 371 27.73 3.70 11.69
N LEU A 372 28.19 3.73 12.94
CA LEU A 372 28.70 2.56 13.66
C LEU A 372 27.55 1.77 14.32
N PRO A 373 27.61 0.43 14.31
CA PRO A 373 26.74 -0.37 15.15
C PRO A 373 26.87 0.04 16.62
N ALA A 374 25.74 0.08 17.34
CA ALA A 374 25.68 0.46 18.76
C ALA A 374 26.12 1.90 19.11
N VAL A 375 26.19 2.80 18.13
CA VAL A 375 26.13 4.26 18.34
C VAL A 375 24.73 4.73 17.93
N ALA A 376 24.06 5.50 18.78
CA ALA A 376 22.72 5.98 18.52
C ALA A 376 22.73 6.95 17.33
N PRO A 377 21.91 6.74 16.29
CA PRO A 377 21.81 7.69 15.19
C PRO A 377 21.20 9.01 15.66
N VAL A 378 21.81 10.11 15.23
CA VAL A 378 21.21 11.45 15.32
C VAL A 378 19.99 11.50 14.40
N VAL A 379 18.85 11.91 14.94
CA VAL A 379 17.61 12.09 14.17
C VAL A 379 17.29 13.56 13.91
N GLU A 380 17.77 14.46 14.78
CA GLU A 380 17.55 15.90 14.66
C GLU A 380 18.59 16.65 15.49
N HIS A 381 18.99 17.84 15.05
CA HIS A 381 19.76 18.79 15.85
C HIS A 381 19.46 20.22 15.39
N GLY A 382 19.65 21.20 16.27
CA GLY A 382 19.38 22.59 15.92
C GLY A 382 19.41 23.54 17.11
N VAL A 383 18.86 24.73 16.91
CA VAL A 383 18.63 25.72 17.97
C VAL A 383 17.16 26.11 17.92
N ALA A 384 16.44 25.90 19.02
CA ALA A 384 15.04 26.27 19.14
C ALA A 384 14.81 27.00 20.47
N SER A 385 14.09 28.12 20.44
CA SER A 385 13.89 28.98 21.62
C SER A 385 15.22 29.35 22.31
N ALA A 386 16.26 29.67 21.52
CA ALA A 386 17.63 29.95 21.96
C ALA A 386 18.36 28.80 22.70
N ILE A 387 17.82 27.58 22.67
CA ILE A 387 18.40 26.37 23.26
C ILE A 387 18.96 25.48 22.14
N PRO A 388 20.29 25.33 22.04
CA PRO A 388 20.91 24.32 21.19
C PRO A 388 20.58 22.90 21.67
N TYR A 389 20.28 22.01 20.74
CA TYR A 389 19.93 20.62 21.04
C TYR A 389 20.39 19.62 19.98
N VAL A 390 20.54 18.38 20.40
CA VAL A 390 20.71 17.18 19.56
C VAL A 390 19.82 16.07 20.10
N ALA A 391 19.13 15.36 19.21
CA ALA A 391 18.28 14.24 19.52
C ALA A 391 18.78 12.98 18.82
N VAL A 392 18.85 11.89 19.59
CA VAL A 392 19.33 10.58 19.12
C VAL A 392 18.29 9.50 19.37
N SER A 393 18.21 8.53 18.47
CA SER A 393 17.29 7.40 18.59
C SER A 393 18.00 6.18 19.15
N GLY A 394 17.59 5.68 20.30
CA GLY A 394 18.14 4.45 20.87
C GLY A 394 17.18 3.79 21.87
N PRO A 395 17.23 2.45 21.99
CA PRO A 395 16.39 1.72 22.94
C PRO A 395 16.90 1.89 24.37
N GLY A 396 16.02 1.65 25.34
CA GLY A 396 16.42 1.60 26.75
C GLY A 396 16.40 2.95 27.45
N ARG A 397 17.20 3.08 28.50
CA ARG A 397 17.36 4.29 29.33
C ARG A 397 18.85 4.54 29.60
N PRO A 398 19.27 5.79 29.89
CA PRO A 398 20.62 6.06 30.36
C PRO A 398 21.01 5.10 31.48
N LEU A 399 22.20 4.52 31.37
CA LEU A 399 22.72 3.57 32.33
C LEU A 399 23.22 4.35 33.56
N VAL A 400 22.52 4.20 34.68
CA VAL A 400 22.86 4.83 35.97
C VAL A 400 23.35 3.76 36.92
N LEU A 401 24.50 4.00 37.57
CA LEU A 401 25.10 3.13 38.57
C LEU A 401 25.09 3.83 39.94
N ASP A 402 24.04 3.63 40.73
CA ASP A 402 23.84 4.26 42.03
C ASP A 402 24.69 3.60 43.14
N GLY A 403 26.01 3.53 42.94
CA GLY A 403 26.98 3.04 43.93
C GLY A 403 26.99 1.52 44.19
N ALA A 404 25.99 0.78 43.72
CA ALA A 404 25.98 -0.69 43.68
C ALA A 404 25.84 -1.17 42.24
N THR A 405 26.65 -2.15 41.84
CA THR A 405 26.55 -2.77 40.51
C THR A 405 25.22 -3.52 40.42
N PRO A 406 24.27 -3.10 39.57
CA PRO A 406 22.90 -3.64 39.57
C PRO A 406 22.77 -4.97 38.81
N PHE A 407 23.90 -5.56 38.39
CA PHE A 407 23.94 -6.67 37.45
C PHE A 407 24.58 -7.89 38.10
N GLU A 408 24.05 -9.06 37.76
CA GLU A 408 24.73 -10.33 37.98
C GLU A 408 26.10 -10.37 37.27
N VAL A 409 27.00 -11.23 37.70
CA VAL A 409 28.38 -11.29 37.18
C VAL A 409 28.42 -11.49 35.67
N ALA A 410 27.75 -12.52 35.16
CA ALA A 410 27.72 -12.84 33.74
C ALA A 410 27.18 -11.67 32.91
N ARG A 411 26.17 -11.00 33.47
CA ARG A 411 25.49 -9.85 32.89
C ARG A 411 26.40 -8.61 32.82
N GLY A 412 27.08 -8.30 33.92
CA GLY A 412 28.05 -7.22 34.01
C GLY A 412 29.21 -7.41 33.04
N LEU A 413 29.73 -8.64 32.94
CA LEU A 413 30.81 -9.00 32.01
C LEU A 413 30.39 -8.79 30.53
N LEU A 414 29.17 -9.18 30.15
CA LEU A 414 28.65 -8.96 28.81
C LEU A 414 28.50 -7.46 28.47
N LEU A 415 28.00 -6.67 29.43
CA LEU A 415 27.85 -5.22 29.26
C LEU A 415 29.21 -4.51 29.18
N ALA A 416 30.16 -4.90 30.01
CA ALA A 416 31.54 -4.41 29.95
C ALA A 416 32.20 -4.75 28.61
N ALA A 417 32.05 -5.98 28.11
CA ALA A 417 32.55 -6.37 26.80
C ALA A 417 31.90 -5.55 25.68
N ALA A 418 30.58 -5.32 25.75
CA ALA A 418 29.86 -4.50 24.79
C ALA A 418 30.38 -3.05 24.79
N ALA A 419 30.57 -2.44 25.96
CA ALA A 419 31.13 -1.10 26.08
C ALA A 419 32.55 -1.01 25.48
N ALA A 420 33.42 -1.97 25.81
CA ALA A 420 34.78 -2.02 25.25
C ALA A 420 34.78 -2.16 23.72
N ARG A 421 33.85 -2.95 23.14
CA ARG A 421 33.69 -3.04 21.68
C ARG A 421 33.21 -1.73 21.06
N ILE A 422 32.29 -1.02 21.70
CA ILE A 422 31.82 0.29 21.22
C ILE A 422 32.98 1.29 21.21
N LEU A 423 33.75 1.38 22.29
CA LEU A 423 34.93 2.24 22.38
C LEU A 423 36.01 1.86 21.36
N ARG A 424 36.22 0.57 21.12
CA ARG A 424 37.11 0.10 20.05
C ARG A 424 36.62 0.50 18.66
N ALA A 425 35.32 0.37 18.39
CA ALA A 425 34.74 0.76 17.11
C ALA A 425 34.88 2.27 16.86
N LEU A 426 34.66 3.10 17.88
CA LEU A 426 34.92 4.54 17.82
C LEU A 426 36.39 4.85 17.53
N ALA A 427 37.30 4.19 18.26
CA ALA A 427 38.73 4.39 18.06
C ALA A 427 39.15 4.03 16.63
N LEU A 428 38.65 2.91 16.08
CA LEU A 428 38.89 2.53 14.69
C LEU A 428 38.36 3.54 13.68
N ALA A 429 37.29 4.25 14.02
CA ALA A 429 36.76 5.35 13.22
C ALA A 429 37.53 6.68 13.44
N GLY A 430 38.50 6.72 14.34
CA GLY A 430 39.26 7.93 14.69
C GLY A 430 38.54 8.86 15.67
N ALA A 431 37.45 8.42 16.30
CA ALA A 431 36.71 9.19 17.28
C ALA A 431 37.16 8.83 18.71
N ALA A 432 37.57 9.83 19.48
CA ALA A 432 38.00 9.71 20.87
C ALA A 432 37.02 10.44 21.81
N LEU A 433 36.42 9.71 22.73
CA LEU A 433 35.60 10.25 23.81
C LEU A 433 36.48 10.73 24.96
N PRO A 434 36.09 11.82 25.65
CA PRO A 434 36.84 12.34 26.80
C PRO A 434 36.68 11.46 28.05
N ASP A 435 35.58 10.73 28.15
CA ASP A 435 35.27 9.80 29.23
C ASP A 435 34.30 8.71 28.75
N ALA A 436 34.19 7.61 29.50
CA ALA A 436 33.22 6.54 29.27
C ALA A 436 32.20 6.45 30.42
N ALA A 437 31.68 7.59 30.87
CA ALA A 437 30.67 7.62 31.93
C ALA A 437 29.45 6.73 31.56
N PRO A 438 28.92 5.93 32.50
CA PRO A 438 27.80 5.03 32.24
C PRO A 438 26.59 5.75 31.61
N GLU A 439 26.30 6.98 32.03
CA GLU A 439 25.11 7.72 31.57
C GLU A 439 25.17 8.10 30.08
N ARG A 440 26.34 8.01 29.44
CA ARG A 440 26.49 8.19 27.98
C ARG A 440 25.89 7.03 27.20
N PHE A 441 25.70 5.88 27.84
CA PHE A 441 25.17 4.67 27.23
C PHE A 441 23.71 4.46 27.61
N LEU A 442 22.92 4.06 26.62
CA LEU A 442 21.58 3.55 26.81
C LEU A 442 21.61 2.05 27.02
N HIS A 443 20.95 1.60 28.07
CA HIS A 443 20.80 0.19 28.42
C HIS A 443 19.36 -0.27 28.23
N ALA A 444 19.19 -1.36 27.47
CA ALA A 444 17.95 -2.12 27.38
C ALA A 444 18.18 -3.61 27.68
N PRO A 445 17.39 -4.24 28.56
CA PRO A 445 17.40 -5.68 28.75
C PRO A 445 16.97 -6.42 27.46
N PRO A 446 17.50 -7.61 27.04
CA PRO A 446 18.70 -8.37 27.33
C PRO A 446 19.89 -7.67 27.88
N SER A 447 20.75 -7.25 26.92
CA SER A 447 22.21 -6.97 26.82
C SER A 447 22.52 -5.80 25.93
N THR A 448 21.50 -5.03 25.58
CA THR A 448 21.65 -3.98 24.60
C THR A 448 22.27 -2.79 25.29
N LEU A 449 23.45 -2.41 24.79
CA LEU A 449 24.14 -1.18 25.15
C LEU A 449 24.33 -0.37 23.88
N VAL A 450 23.97 0.90 23.91
CA VAL A 450 24.12 1.82 22.77
C VAL A 450 24.72 3.12 23.29
N LEU A 451 25.83 3.58 22.73
CA LEU A 451 26.37 4.90 23.04
C LEU A 451 25.47 5.98 22.43
N ALA A 452 24.97 6.89 23.25
CA ALA A 452 24.04 7.93 22.82
C ALA A 452 24.58 9.35 22.99
N ASP A 453 25.60 9.55 23.83
CA ASP A 453 26.18 10.86 24.10
C ASP A 453 27.66 10.94 23.72
N LEU A 454 27.94 11.71 22.66
CA LEU A 454 29.28 11.98 22.14
C LEU A 454 29.83 13.34 22.60
N ASP A 455 29.26 13.95 23.66
CA ASP A 455 29.70 15.26 24.11
C ASP A 455 31.21 15.29 24.40
N GLY A 456 31.90 16.20 23.71
CA GLY A 456 33.34 16.39 23.81
C GLY A 456 34.18 15.43 22.97
N VAL A 457 33.59 14.71 22.01
CA VAL A 457 34.36 13.85 21.09
C VAL A 457 35.39 14.65 20.30
N GLU A 458 36.58 14.08 20.15
CA GLU A 458 37.67 14.61 19.34
C GLU A 458 38.07 13.62 18.26
N TRP A 459 38.56 14.13 17.13
CA TRP A 459 39.05 13.30 16.03
C TRP A 459 40.56 13.18 16.10
N ARG A 460 41.04 11.93 16.12
CA ARG A 460 42.44 11.58 16.33
C ARG A 460 42.81 10.41 15.42
N GLU A 461 44.11 10.15 15.30
CA GLU A 461 44.56 8.91 14.68
C GLU A 461 43.99 7.70 15.44
N PRO A 462 43.58 6.62 14.76
CA PRO A 462 42.91 5.49 15.41
C PRO A 462 43.70 4.87 16.58
N ALA A 463 45.04 4.85 16.48
CA ALA A 463 45.91 4.36 17.53
C ALA A 463 45.86 5.24 18.79
N ASP A 464 45.83 6.57 18.63
CA ASP A 464 45.74 7.52 19.74
C ASP A 464 44.37 7.46 20.41
N ALA A 465 43.30 7.35 19.62
CA ALA A 465 41.95 7.16 20.13
C ALA A 465 41.84 5.83 20.91
N ALA A 466 42.46 4.75 20.42
CA ALA A 466 42.48 3.47 21.10
C ALA A 466 43.24 3.54 22.44
N ALA A 467 44.39 4.22 22.46
CA ALA A 467 45.19 4.43 23.67
C ALA A 467 44.43 5.22 24.74
N LEU A 468 43.63 6.23 24.33
CA LEU A 468 42.75 6.97 25.24
C LEU A 468 41.58 6.13 25.75
N HIS A 469 40.98 5.32 24.89
CA HIS A 469 39.81 4.51 25.24
C HIS A 469 40.13 3.27 26.10
N ALA A 470 41.33 2.71 26.02
CA ALA A 470 41.72 1.52 26.79
C ALA A 470 41.54 1.69 28.32
N PRO A 471 42.09 2.74 28.98
CA PRO A 471 41.86 2.96 30.41
C PRO A 471 40.39 3.27 30.73
N LEU A 472 39.68 4.00 29.85
CA LEU A 472 38.25 4.29 30.05
C LEU A 472 37.39 3.01 30.04
N ALA A 473 37.70 2.07 29.16
CA ALA A 473 37.03 0.77 29.09
C ALA A 473 37.25 -0.06 30.36
N VAL A 474 38.45 0.00 30.96
CA VAL A 474 38.75 -0.67 32.24
C VAL A 474 37.94 -0.07 33.37
N VAL A 475 37.92 1.26 33.50
CA VAL A 475 37.15 1.94 34.55
C VAL A 475 35.67 1.57 34.46
N LEU A 476 35.12 1.58 33.25
CA LEU A 476 33.72 1.21 33.04
C LEU A 476 33.48 -0.29 33.31
N ALA A 477 34.40 -1.18 32.91
CA ALA A 477 34.29 -2.60 33.21
C ALA A 477 34.28 -2.89 34.72
N LEU A 478 35.14 -2.21 35.49
CA LEU A 478 35.18 -2.33 36.95
C LEU A 478 33.89 -1.83 37.61
N ALA A 479 33.24 -0.80 37.04
CA ALA A 479 31.95 -0.32 37.53
C ALA A 479 30.80 -1.29 37.23
N LEU A 480 30.87 -1.99 36.09
CA LEU A 480 29.81 -2.89 35.60
C LEU A 480 29.90 -4.32 36.13
N VAL A 481 31.07 -4.77 36.58
CA VAL A 481 31.30 -6.13 37.05
C VAL A 481 31.37 -6.14 38.59
N PRO A 482 30.44 -6.82 39.29
CA PRO A 482 30.45 -6.84 40.73
C PRO A 482 31.67 -7.61 41.27
N SER A 483 32.48 -6.95 42.10
CA SER A 483 33.72 -7.51 42.67
C SER A 483 33.51 -8.81 43.44
N ALA A 484 32.40 -8.93 44.17
CA ALA A 484 32.06 -10.10 44.99
C ALA A 484 31.86 -11.38 44.17
N GLY A 485 31.43 -11.26 42.90
CA GLY A 485 31.09 -12.42 42.08
C GLY A 485 32.19 -12.85 41.10
N VAL A 486 33.26 -12.06 40.95
CA VAL A 486 34.46 -12.46 40.18
C VAL A 486 35.16 -13.66 40.84
N GLY A 487 35.09 -13.78 42.18
CA GLY A 487 35.64 -14.91 42.93
C GLY A 487 34.96 -16.26 42.67
N ALA A 488 33.76 -16.27 42.04
CA ALA A 488 33.07 -17.48 41.63
C ALA A 488 33.56 -18.02 40.27
N LEU A 489 34.39 -17.27 39.54
CA LEU A 489 35.02 -17.74 38.30
C LEU A 489 36.13 -18.73 38.62
N ALA A 490 36.39 -19.66 37.68
CA ALA A 490 37.56 -20.53 37.81
C ALA A 490 38.85 -19.69 37.92
N PRO A 491 39.84 -20.11 38.74
CA PRO A 491 41.01 -19.28 39.06
C PRO A 491 41.78 -18.76 37.84
N GLU A 492 41.89 -19.58 36.79
CA GLU A 492 42.57 -19.21 35.54
C GLU A 492 41.86 -18.07 34.80
N ILE A 493 40.53 -18.06 34.81
CA ILE A 493 39.69 -17.04 34.18
C ILE A 493 39.75 -15.76 35.00
N ALA A 494 39.64 -15.87 36.33
CA ALA A 494 39.75 -14.75 37.24
C ALA A 494 41.13 -14.06 37.10
N ALA A 495 42.21 -14.84 37.01
CA ALA A 495 43.55 -14.32 36.78
C ALA A 495 43.72 -13.66 35.40
N ALA A 496 43.15 -14.26 34.35
CA ALA A 496 43.16 -13.64 33.01
C ALA A 496 42.39 -12.31 32.98
N LEU A 497 41.21 -12.26 33.60
CA LEU A 497 40.41 -11.04 33.72
C LEU A 497 41.11 -9.97 34.56
N ALA A 498 41.67 -10.35 35.71
CA ALA A 498 42.40 -9.41 36.58
C ALA A 498 43.62 -8.79 35.86
N ARG A 499 44.38 -9.59 35.09
CA ARG A 499 45.48 -9.07 34.26
C ARG A 499 44.99 -8.06 33.23
N ALA A 500 43.92 -8.38 32.50
CA ALA A 500 43.34 -7.50 31.49
C ALA A 500 42.77 -6.20 32.08
N LEU A 501 42.30 -6.22 33.33
CA LEU A 501 41.77 -5.04 34.03
C LEU A 501 42.86 -4.18 34.71
N THR A 502 44.08 -4.68 34.88
CA THR A 502 45.16 -3.92 35.53
C THR A 502 45.93 -3.11 34.49
N GLU A 503 46.33 -3.74 33.39
CA GLU A 503 47.07 -3.10 32.29
C GLU A 503 46.69 -3.75 30.96
N PRO A 504 45.58 -3.34 30.31
CA PRO A 504 45.30 -3.82 28.95
C PRO A 504 46.36 -3.25 28.01
N ARG A 505 47.05 -4.12 27.26
CA ARG A 505 47.96 -3.66 26.19
C ARG A 505 47.14 -3.04 25.05
N GLU A 506 46.00 -3.65 24.74
CA GLU A 506 45.04 -3.14 23.76
C GLU A 506 43.59 -3.43 24.19
N LEU A 507 42.63 -2.67 23.63
CA LEU A 507 41.20 -2.92 23.83
C LEU A 507 40.77 -4.35 23.41
N GLY A 508 41.45 -4.94 22.43
CA GLY A 508 41.19 -6.30 21.97
C GLY A 508 41.41 -7.37 23.05
N ASP A 509 42.44 -7.18 23.88
CA ASP A 509 42.77 -8.09 24.98
C ASP A 509 41.68 -8.05 26.05
N LEU A 510 41.24 -6.85 26.41
CA LEU A 510 40.17 -6.63 27.39
C LEU A 510 38.85 -7.27 26.92
N ILE A 511 38.47 -7.05 25.66
CA ILE A 511 37.26 -7.66 25.07
C ILE A 511 37.32 -9.18 25.16
N SER A 512 38.46 -9.77 24.78
CA SER A 512 38.64 -11.23 24.78
C SER A 512 38.55 -11.82 26.19
N ALA A 513 39.14 -11.15 27.18
CA ALA A 513 39.07 -11.56 28.58
C ALA A 513 37.64 -11.48 29.13
N LEU A 514 36.92 -10.38 28.86
CA LEU A 514 35.54 -10.17 29.30
C LEU A 514 34.58 -11.18 28.68
N ASP A 515 34.70 -11.45 27.37
CA ASP A 515 33.88 -12.45 26.67
C ASP A 515 34.15 -13.87 27.18
N GLY A 516 35.42 -14.21 27.34
CA GLY A 516 35.83 -15.49 27.89
C GLY A 516 35.34 -15.71 29.32
N ALA A 517 35.28 -14.65 30.14
CA ALA A 517 34.72 -14.70 31.49
C ALA A 517 33.19 -14.81 31.46
N ALA A 518 32.50 -14.00 30.64
CA ALA A 518 31.05 -14.00 30.51
C ALA A 518 30.49 -15.37 30.11
N LEU A 519 31.10 -16.01 29.11
CA LEU A 519 30.69 -17.33 28.62
C LEU A 519 30.74 -18.43 29.69
N ARG A 520 31.65 -18.29 30.66
CA ARG A 520 31.88 -19.30 31.71
C ARG A 520 31.11 -18.96 32.99
N ALA A 521 30.90 -17.68 33.26
CA ALA A 521 30.02 -17.20 34.32
C ALA A 521 28.56 -17.61 34.11
N ALA A 522 28.11 -17.72 32.84
CA ALA A 522 26.75 -18.18 32.52
C ALA A 522 26.54 -19.70 32.69
N ARG A 523 27.60 -20.45 32.99
CA ARG A 523 27.58 -21.92 33.18
C ARG A 523 27.82 -22.36 34.63
N ALA A 524 28.26 -21.43 35.48
CA ALA A 524 28.42 -21.59 36.92
C ALA A 524 27.14 -21.12 37.61
#